data_AF-A0A914Z6K5-F1
#
_entry.id   AF-A0A914Z6K5-F1
#
_cell.length_a   1.000
_cell.length_b   1.000
_cell.length_c   1.000
_cell.angle_alpha   90.00
_cell.angle_beta   90.00
_cell.angle_gamma   90.00
#
_symmetry.space_group_name_H-M   'P 1'
#
loop_
_entity.id
_entity.type
_entity.pdbx_description
1 polymer ?
#
loop_
_entity_poly.entity_id
_entity_poly.type
_entity_poly.pdbx_seq_one_letter_code
_entity_poly.pdbx_strand_id
1 'polypeptide(L)'
;MLIEYRSLGDVDVLKAAKVVGMTTTGAAKHQSTLRALRPRIVIVEEAAEVLEAHIITSLTRACQHLILIGDHKQLRPSPAVYELAKKYKLDISLFERLINNGYPYRMLNNQHRMKYIFF
;
A
#
# COMPACT_ATOMS: atom_id res chain seq x y z
N MET A 1 1.28 -15.68 15.28
CA MET A 1 -0.10 -15.52 15.78
C MET A 1 -0.68 -14.29 15.10
N LEU A 2 -1.56 -14.46 14.11
CA LEU A 2 -2.32 -13.36 13.52
C LEU A 2 -3.49 -13.09 14.46
N ILE A 3 -3.50 -11.94 15.13
CA ILE A 3 -4.54 -11.57 16.08
C ILE A 3 -5.62 -10.82 15.30
N GLU A 4 -6.84 -11.37 15.25
CA GLU A 4 -8.01 -10.67 14.71
C GLU A 4 -8.54 -9.63 15.71
N TYR A 5 -8.79 -8.43 15.18
CA TYR A 5 -9.11 -7.20 15.90
C TYR A 5 -10.58 -7.14 16.35
N ARG A 6 -10.84 -6.84 17.63
CA ARG A 6 -12.18 -6.61 18.17
C ARG A 6 -12.35 -5.41 19.12
N SER A 7 -11.31 -4.72 19.62
CA SER A 7 -11.52 -3.53 20.49
C SER A 7 -10.32 -2.60 20.71
N LEU A 8 -10.54 -1.47 21.43
CA LEU A 8 -9.51 -0.53 21.92
C LEU A 8 -8.40 -1.20 22.75
N GLY A 9 -8.68 -2.32 23.43
CA GLY A 9 -7.67 -3.10 24.16
C GLY A 9 -6.61 -3.73 23.25
N ASP A 10 -6.89 -3.86 21.96
CA ASP A 10 -5.95 -4.45 21.00
C ASP A 10 -4.83 -3.48 20.62
N VAL A 11 -5.00 -2.17 20.83
CA VAL A 11 -3.98 -1.17 20.48
C VAL A 11 -2.71 -1.37 21.30
N ASP A 12 -2.83 -1.71 22.58
CA ASP A 12 -1.66 -1.91 23.45
C ASP A 12 -0.89 -3.18 23.07
N VAL A 13 -1.60 -4.22 22.64
CA VAL A 13 -0.99 -5.43 22.06
C VAL A 13 -0.25 -5.08 20.76
N LEU A 14 -0.87 -4.28 19.88
CA LEU A 14 -0.27 -3.85 18.63
C LEU A 14 0.94 -2.92 18.84
N LYS A 15 0.94 -2.07 19.87
CA LYS A 15 2.09 -1.24 20.24
C LYS A 15 3.28 -2.05 20.73
N ALA A 16 3.04 -3.22 21.35
CA ALA A 16 4.11 -4.13 21.75
C ALA A 16 4.73 -4.88 20.55
N ALA A 17 4.01 -4.98 19.43
CA ALA A 17 4.51 -5.64 18.23
C ALA A 17 5.54 -4.78 17.48
N LYS A 18 6.58 -5.42 16.95
CA LYS A 18 7.58 -4.74 16.10
C LYS A 18 7.07 -4.49 14.69
N VAL A 19 6.19 -5.35 14.20
CA VAL A 19 5.59 -5.30 12.86
C VAL A 19 4.11 -5.58 13.01
N VAL A 20 3.28 -4.74 12.37
CA VAL A 20 1.84 -4.91 12.28
C VAL A 20 1.47 -5.03 10.80
N GLY A 21 0.89 -6.17 10.43
CA GLY A 21 0.39 -6.42 9.08
C GLY A 21 -1.10 -6.14 8.98
N MET A 22 -1.53 -5.53 7.88
CA MET A 22 -2.95 -5.32 7.57
C MET A 22 -3.14 -5.21 6.06
N THR A 23 -4.34 -5.55 5.58
CA THR A 23 -4.72 -5.28 4.19
C THR A 23 -4.90 -3.78 3.97
N THR A 24 -4.73 -3.29 2.75
CA THR A 24 -4.89 -1.86 2.40
C THR A 24 -6.30 -1.35 2.72
N THR A 25 -7.33 -2.16 2.46
CA THR A 25 -8.71 -1.88 2.87
C THR A 25 -8.86 -1.85 4.39
N GLY A 26 -8.21 -2.78 5.10
CA GLY A 26 -8.18 -2.80 6.56
C GLY A 26 -7.53 -1.54 7.13
N ALA A 27 -6.42 -1.10 6.56
CA ALA A 27 -5.71 0.12 6.93
C ALA A 27 -6.58 1.37 6.73
N ALA A 28 -7.21 1.49 5.55
CA ALA A 28 -8.12 2.60 5.23
C ALA A 28 -9.35 2.64 6.15
N LYS A 29 -9.85 1.47 6.60
CA LYS A 29 -10.99 1.35 7.53
C LYS A 29 -10.61 1.67 8.98
N HIS A 30 -9.43 1.27 9.45
CA HIS A 30 -9.02 1.36 10.85
C HIS A 30 -8.05 2.53 11.11
N GLN A 31 -8.37 3.71 10.57
CA GLN A 31 -7.49 4.88 10.69
C GLN A 31 -7.29 5.34 12.13
N SER A 32 -8.27 5.17 13.02
CA SER A 32 -8.14 5.49 14.44
C SER A 32 -7.02 4.68 15.09
N THR A 33 -6.96 3.38 14.79
CA THR A 33 -5.92 2.47 15.24
C THR A 33 -4.55 2.89 14.69
N LEU A 34 -4.44 3.17 13.39
CA LEU A 34 -3.20 3.66 12.79
C LEU A 34 -2.72 4.96 13.44
N ARG A 35 -3.63 5.92 13.67
CA ARG A 35 -3.33 7.18 14.38
C ARG A 35 -2.84 6.94 15.80
N ALA A 36 -3.37 5.94 16.50
CA ALA A 36 -2.93 5.59 17.85
C ALA A 36 -1.57 4.85 17.84
N LEU A 37 -1.31 4.02 16.83
CA LEU A 37 -0.04 3.29 16.66
C LEU A 37 1.10 4.22 16.22
N ARG A 38 0.80 5.30 15.49
CA ARG A 38 1.79 6.28 15.01
C ARG A 38 2.98 5.62 14.29
N PRO A 39 2.75 4.77 13.27
CA PRO A 39 3.84 4.09 12.57
C PRO A 39 4.75 5.12 11.90
N ARG A 40 6.07 5.02 12.17
CA ARG A 40 7.08 5.87 11.53
C ARG A 40 7.48 5.36 10.14
N ILE A 41 7.36 4.07 9.91
CA ILE A 41 7.68 3.42 8.64
C ILE A 41 6.43 2.67 8.19
N VAL A 42 6.04 2.86 6.94
CA VAL A 42 4.91 2.17 6.31
C VAL A 42 5.42 1.52 5.03
N ILE A 43 5.16 0.22 4.86
CA ILE A 43 5.49 -0.55 3.67
C ILE A 43 4.19 -0.98 3.01
N VAL A 44 4.05 -0.72 1.71
CA VAL A 44 2.88 -1.10 0.92
C VAL A 44 3.34 -2.03 -0.20
N GLU A 45 2.96 -3.30 -0.09
CA GLU A 45 3.07 -4.30 -1.16
C GLU A 45 1.96 -4.11 -2.19
N GLU A 46 2.18 -4.59 -3.42
CA GLU A 46 1.25 -4.47 -4.56
C GLU A 46 0.78 -3.04 -4.82
N ALA A 47 1.62 -2.03 -4.52
CA ALA A 47 1.25 -0.62 -4.50
C ALA A 47 0.74 -0.09 -5.86
N ALA A 48 1.08 -0.76 -6.96
CA ALA A 48 0.58 -0.45 -8.29
C ALA A 48 -0.92 -0.76 -8.46
N GLU A 49 -1.46 -1.71 -7.70
CA GLU A 49 -2.86 -2.19 -7.75
C GLU A 49 -3.75 -1.54 -6.68
N VAL A 50 -3.19 -0.65 -5.85
CA VAL A 50 -3.89 0.00 -4.75
C VAL A 50 -4.33 1.41 -5.14
N LEU A 51 -5.59 1.74 -4.86
CA LEU A 51 -6.12 3.10 -5.02
C LEU A 51 -5.29 4.08 -4.20
N GLU A 52 -4.92 5.22 -4.80
CA GLU A 52 -4.19 6.28 -4.12
C GLU A 52 -4.85 6.70 -2.81
N ALA A 53 -6.18 6.80 -2.79
CA ALA A 53 -6.96 7.15 -1.60
C ALA A 53 -6.73 6.17 -0.44
N HIS A 54 -6.61 4.87 -0.71
CA HIS A 54 -6.35 3.87 0.33
C HIS A 54 -4.95 4.02 0.93
N ILE A 55 -3.95 4.34 0.12
CA ILE A 55 -2.59 4.61 0.63
C ILE A 55 -2.59 5.87 1.49
N ILE A 56 -3.11 6.99 0.97
CA ILE A 56 -3.11 8.27 1.69
C ILE A 56 -3.82 8.18 3.04
N THR A 57 -4.99 7.53 3.08
CA THR A 57 -5.77 7.39 4.32
C THR A 57 -5.11 6.47 5.35
N SER A 58 -4.20 5.59 4.90
CA SER A 58 -3.41 4.72 5.76
C SER A 58 -2.17 5.41 6.36
N LEU A 59 -1.81 6.60 5.86
CA LEU A 59 -0.70 7.37 6.40
C LEU A 59 -1.14 8.22 7.60
N THR A 60 -0.26 8.34 8.58
CA THR A 60 -0.47 9.24 9.72
C THR A 60 0.58 10.35 9.70
N ARG A 61 0.34 11.43 10.44
CA ARG A 61 1.34 12.50 10.64
C ARG A 61 2.67 12.03 11.23
N ALA A 62 2.70 10.82 11.82
CA ALA A 62 3.92 10.24 12.36
C ALA A 62 4.75 9.48 11.31
N CYS A 63 4.21 9.22 10.12
CA CYS A 63 4.93 8.52 9.06
C CYS A 63 6.10 9.39 8.57
N GLN A 64 7.30 8.84 8.61
CA GLN A 64 8.55 9.46 8.18
C GLN A 64 9.13 8.77 6.95
N HIS A 65 8.78 7.50 6.73
CA HIS A 65 9.26 6.72 5.59
C HIS A 65 8.11 5.87 5.03
N LEU A 66 7.73 6.16 3.78
CA LEU A 66 6.80 5.34 3.00
C LEU A 66 7.59 4.56 1.95
N ILE A 67 7.48 3.24 1.98
CA ILE A 67 8.07 2.33 1.00
C ILE A 67 6.93 1.74 0.18
N LEU A 68 6.95 1.98 -1.14
CA LEU A 68 5.98 1.44 -2.07
C LEU A 68 6.65 0.40 -2.94
N ILE A 69 6.13 -0.82 -2.93
CA ILE A 69 6.62 -1.96 -3.70
C ILE A 69 5.48 -2.38 -4.63
N GLY A 70 5.74 -2.41 -5.93
CA GLY A 70 4.74 -2.79 -6.92
C GLY A 70 5.30 -2.79 -8.34
N ASP A 71 4.46 -3.17 -9.29
CA ASP A 71 4.80 -3.18 -10.71
C ASP A 71 3.79 -2.34 -11.51
N HIS A 72 4.20 -1.15 -11.93
CA HIS A 72 3.38 -0.21 -12.70
C HIS A 72 3.12 -0.67 -14.15
N LYS A 73 3.71 -1.79 -14.59
CA LYS A 73 3.44 -2.43 -15.88
C LYS A 73 2.40 -3.55 -15.78
N GLN A 74 2.00 -3.95 -14.58
CA GLN A 74 0.97 -4.96 -14.34
C GLN A 74 -0.41 -4.30 -14.17
N LEU A 75 -1.27 -4.90 -13.34
CA LEU A 75 -2.63 -4.42 -13.12
C LEU A 75 -2.61 -3.05 -12.43
N ARG A 76 -3.66 -2.28 -12.72
CA ARG A 76 -4.00 -1.03 -12.04
C ARG A 76 -5.15 -1.27 -11.06
N PRO A 77 -5.34 -0.40 -10.05
CA PRO A 77 -6.53 -0.45 -9.23
C PRO A 77 -7.78 -0.30 -10.09
N SER A 78 -8.84 -1.00 -9.70
CA SER A 78 -10.15 -0.94 -10.36
C SER A 78 -11.15 -0.17 -9.47
N PRO A 79 -11.48 1.09 -9.78
CA PRO A 79 -12.55 1.80 -9.08
C PRO A 79 -13.91 1.12 -9.31
N ALA A 80 -14.77 1.13 -8.29
CA ALA A 80 -16.12 0.55 -8.39
C ALA A 80 -16.98 1.17 -9.51
N VAL A 81 -16.70 2.43 -9.88
CA VAL A 81 -17.39 3.14 -10.95
C VAL A 81 -16.40 3.40 -12.08
N TYR A 82 -16.57 2.67 -13.19
CA TYR A 82 -15.70 2.73 -14.37
C TYR A 82 -15.51 4.16 -14.94
N GLU A 83 -16.59 4.95 -14.97
CA GLU A 83 -16.54 6.34 -15.45
C GLU A 83 -15.55 7.20 -14.66
N LEU A 84 -15.37 6.92 -13.36
CA LEU A 84 -14.40 7.65 -12.56
C LEU A 84 -12.95 7.33 -12.94
N ALA A 85 -12.67 6.09 -13.35
CA ALA A 85 -11.38 5.74 -13.93
C ALA A 85 -11.15 6.51 -15.24
N LYS A 86 -12.11 6.50 -16.16
CA LYS A 86 -11.93 7.12 -17.48
C LYS A 86 -11.82 8.64 -17.43
N LYS A 87 -12.74 9.30 -16.70
CA LYS A 87 -12.85 10.76 -16.65
C LYS A 87 -11.88 11.40 -15.67
N TYR A 88 -11.64 10.79 -14.52
CA TYR A 88 -10.86 11.38 -13.43
C TYR A 88 -9.57 10.61 -13.10
N LYS A 89 -9.26 9.53 -13.83
CA LYS A 89 -8.03 8.75 -13.66
C LYS A 89 -7.86 8.16 -12.26
N LEU A 90 -8.97 7.77 -11.63
CA LEU A 90 -8.94 7.12 -10.30
C LEU A 90 -8.29 5.73 -10.32
N ASP A 91 -8.06 5.16 -11.50
CA ASP A 91 -7.30 3.92 -11.71
C ASP A 91 -5.77 4.14 -11.71
N ILE A 92 -5.29 5.39 -11.62
CA ILE A 92 -3.86 5.65 -11.44
C ILE A 92 -3.54 5.55 -9.94
N SER A 93 -2.69 4.58 -9.58
CA SER A 93 -2.19 4.44 -8.20
C SER A 93 -1.20 5.55 -7.84
N LEU A 94 -1.00 5.78 -6.54
CA LEU A 94 0.06 6.70 -6.07
C LEU A 94 1.44 6.27 -6.59
N PHE A 95 1.68 4.96 -6.64
CA PHE A 95 2.91 4.38 -7.14
C PHE A 95 3.14 4.75 -8.61
N GLU A 96 2.15 4.53 -9.47
CA GLU A 96 2.24 4.89 -10.88
C GLU A 96 2.37 6.42 -11.06
N ARG A 97 1.60 7.21 -10.30
CA ARG A 97 1.67 8.68 -10.38
C ARG A 97 3.05 9.23 -10.04
N LEU A 98 3.72 8.68 -9.03
CA LEU A 98 5.09 9.08 -8.67
C LEU A 98 6.08 8.75 -9.80
N ILE A 99 5.97 7.55 -10.39
CA ILE A 99 6.82 7.14 -11.52
C ILE A 99 6.61 8.06 -12.73
N ASN A 100 5.35 8.33 -13.08
CA ASN A 100 5.00 9.22 -14.20
C ASN A 100 5.52 10.65 -14.00
N ASN A 101 5.67 11.09 -12.75
CA ASN A 101 6.24 12.38 -12.39
C ASN A 101 7.77 12.35 -12.25
N GLY A 102 8.44 11.27 -12.65
CA GLY A 102 9.90 11.16 -12.61
C GLY A 102 10.49 10.95 -11.21
N TYR A 103 9.69 10.52 -10.23
CA TYR A 103 10.21 10.19 -8.91
C TYR A 103 11.18 9.00 -9.02
N PRO A 104 12.35 9.05 -8.35
CA PRO A 104 13.33 7.98 -8.44
C PRO A 104 12.78 6.67 -7.86
N TYR A 105 12.99 5.58 -8.59
CA TYR A 105 12.66 4.24 -8.12
C TYR A 105 13.81 3.27 -8.41
N ARG A 106 13.69 2.05 -7.88
CA ARG A 106 14.61 0.95 -8.15
C ARG A 106 13.81 -0.21 -8.72
N MET A 107 14.27 -0.74 -9.85
CA MET A 107 13.72 -1.94 -10.47
C MET A 107 14.59 -3.14 -10.09
N LEU A 108 13.95 -4.23 -9.65
CA LEU A 108 14.63 -5.51 -9.45
C LEU A 108 14.84 -6.16 -10.83
N ASN A 109 16.08 -6.46 -11.18
CA ASN A 109 16.44 -6.97 -12.52
C ASN A 109 16.55 -8.49 -12.58
N ASN A 110 16.58 -9.17 -11.44
CA ASN A 110 16.75 -10.61 -11.36
C ASN A 110 15.40 -11.27 -11.05
N GLN A 111 14.93 -12.10 -11.97
CA GLN A 111 13.72 -12.90 -11.79
C GLN A 111 14.08 -14.34 -11.42
N HIS A 112 13.38 -14.91 -10.44
CA HIS A 112 13.66 -16.25 -9.92
C HIS A 112 12.51 -17.27 -10.12
N ARG A 113 11.39 -16.84 -10.72
CA ARG A 113 10.19 -17.69 -10.85
C ARG A 113 10.20 -18.47 -12.17
N MET A 114 10.46 -17.80 -13.29
CA MET A 114 10.39 -18.42 -14.61
C MET A 114 11.77 -18.94 -15.03
N LYS A 115 11.79 -20.08 -15.73
CA LYS A 115 13.01 -20.56 -16.36
C LYS A 115 13.36 -19.68 -17.55
N TYR A 116 14.64 -19.45 -17.79
CA TYR A 116 15.09 -18.84 -19.04
C TYR A 116 14.74 -19.79 -20.20
N ILE A 117 13.97 -19.28 -21.16
CA ILE A 117 13.73 -19.96 -22.44
C ILE A 117 14.61 -19.23 -23.45
N PHE A 118 15.64 -19.92 -23.95
CA PHE A 118 16.38 -19.50 -25.14
C PHE A 118 15.48 -19.75 -26.36
N PHE A 119 15.22 -18.71 -27.15
CA PHE A 119 14.73 -18.85 -28.53
C PHE A 119 15.92 -18.85 -29.48
#